data_AF-A0A524LJD8-F1
#
_entry.id   AF-A0A524LJD8-F1
#
_cell.length_a   1.000
_cell.length_b   1.000
_cell.length_c   1.000
_cell.angle_alpha   90.00
_cell.angle_beta   90.00
_cell.angle_gamma   90.00
#
_symmetry.space_group_name_H-M   'P 1'
#
loop_
_entity.id
_entity.type
_entity.pdbx_description
1 polymer ?
#
loop_
_entity_poly.entity_id
_entity_poly.type
_entity_poly.pdbx_seq_one_letter_code
_entity_poly.pdbx_strand_id
1 'polypeptide(L)'
;MGNSLPIDKPLLVTYNSNWADEMDIDGFYLTTQFRWDRFVERVNSHFKDKDDYTYYIGTNEEIVYESVEMLLSDFKVEEITAEEATLVLKLFGKGFGFTGPDVE
;
A
#
# COMPACT_ATOMS: atom_id res chain seq x y z
N MET A 1 -26.23 8.07 6.36
CA MET A 1 -26.03 6.66 6.78
C MET A 1 -24.55 6.45 6.87
N GLY A 2 -24.03 6.25 8.08
CA GLY A 2 -22.60 6.20 8.34
C GLY A 2 -22.02 4.87 7.89
N ASN A 3 -21.08 4.90 6.95
CA ASN A 3 -20.22 3.76 6.68
C ASN A 3 -19.21 3.68 7.82
N SER A 4 -19.61 3.03 8.92
CA SER A 4 -18.65 2.62 9.95
C SER A 4 -17.69 1.63 9.30
N LEU A 5 -16.40 1.93 9.37
CA LEU A 5 -15.37 0.94 9.07
C LEU A 5 -15.59 -0.28 9.99
N PRO A 6 -15.24 -1.51 9.56
CA PRO A 6 -15.35 -2.70 10.40
C PRO A 6 -14.58 -2.50 11.72
N ILE A 7 -14.82 -3.36 12.71
CA ILE A 7 -14.11 -3.43 14.02
C ILE A 7 -12.68 -3.95 13.79
N ASP A 8 -11.96 -3.32 12.88
CA ASP A 8 -10.61 -3.62 12.48
C ASP A 8 -9.85 -2.30 12.46
N LYS A 9 -8.59 -2.33 12.90
CA LYS A 9 -7.80 -1.12 13.13
C LYS A 9 -7.59 -0.41 11.79
N PRO A 10 -7.98 0.87 11.66
CA PRO A 10 -7.71 1.60 10.44
C PRO A 10 -6.23 1.95 10.38
N LEU A 11 -5.67 1.76 9.20
CA LEU A 11 -4.26 2.04 8.90
C LEU A 11 -4.18 3.10 7.81
N LEU A 12 -3.27 4.04 8.00
CA LEU A 12 -2.73 4.86 6.92
C LEU A 12 -1.43 4.20 6.45
N VAL A 13 -1.42 3.77 5.20
CA VAL A 13 -0.20 3.26 4.56
C VAL A 13 0.27 4.33 3.60
N THR A 14 1.51 4.76 3.78
CA THR A 14 2.21 5.67 2.86
C THR A 14 3.25 4.88 2.10
N TYR A 15 3.41 5.19 0.82
CA TYR A 15 4.39 4.61 -0.08
C TYR A 15 5.35 5.73 -0.49
N ASN A 16 6.65 5.50 -0.32
CA ASN A 16 7.70 6.36 -0.82
C ASN A 16 8.74 5.45 -1.46
N SER A 17 8.92 5.57 -2.77
CA SER A 17 9.92 4.82 -3.51
C SER A 17 10.68 5.75 -4.44
N ASN A 18 11.98 5.52 -4.55
CA ASN A 18 12.81 6.23 -5.50
C ASN A 18 12.92 5.36 -6.75
N TRP A 19 12.27 5.81 -7.83
CA TRP A 19 12.36 5.15 -9.12
C TRP A 19 13.68 5.52 -9.80
N ALA A 20 14.62 4.58 -9.76
CA ALA A 20 15.86 4.57 -10.55
C ALA A 20 16.67 5.88 -10.53
N ASP A 21 16.63 6.64 -9.42
CA ASP A 21 17.22 7.97 -9.27
C ASP A 21 16.63 9.07 -10.19
N GLU A 22 15.53 8.78 -10.88
CA GLU A 22 14.87 9.68 -11.83
C GLU A 22 13.65 10.40 -11.23
N MET A 23 12.85 9.71 -10.39
CA MET A 23 11.70 10.35 -9.72
C MET A 23 11.36 9.71 -8.37
N ASP A 24 10.95 10.54 -7.41
CA ASP A 24 10.34 10.08 -6.17
C ASP A 24 8.84 9.83 -6.39
N ILE A 25 8.39 8.64 -6.02
CA ILE A 25 6.99 8.22 -6.11
C ILE A 25 6.41 8.19 -4.71
N ASP A 26 5.51 9.14 -4.47
CA ASP A 26 4.77 9.23 -3.23
C ASP A 26 3.31 8.83 -3.42
N GLY A 27 2.81 8.04 -2.48
CA GLY A 27 1.42 7.63 -2.43
C GLY A 27 0.94 7.37 -1.03
N PHE A 28 -0.37 7.26 -0.89
CA PHE A 28 -0.95 6.72 0.32
C PHE A 28 -2.24 5.99 0.01
N TYR A 29 -2.64 5.09 0.91
CA TYR A 29 -3.97 4.53 0.90
C TYR A 29 -4.43 4.21 2.32
N LEU A 30 -5.74 4.29 2.52
CA LEU A 30 -6.41 3.86 3.74
C LEU A 30 -6.77 2.39 3.62
N THR A 31 -6.41 1.62 4.64
CA THR A 31 -6.76 0.20 4.72
C THR A 31 -7.08 -0.21 6.15
N THR A 32 -7.28 -1.49 6.36
CA THR A 32 -7.44 -2.08 7.69
C THR A 32 -6.30 -3.05 7.96
N GLN A 33 -6.02 -3.33 9.24
CA GLN A 33 -4.98 -4.29 9.63
C GLN A 33 -5.15 -5.64 8.94
N PHE A 34 -6.36 -6.19 8.91
CA PHE A 34 -6.64 -7.46 8.23
C PHE A 34 -6.23 -7.44 6.75
N ARG A 35 -6.55 -6.36 6.03
CA ARG A 35 -6.22 -6.23 4.61
C ARG A 35 -4.73 -6.06 4.38
N TRP A 36 -4.04 -5.34 5.28
CA TRP A 36 -2.60 -5.21 5.24
C TRP A 36 -1.91 -6.55 5.48
N ASP A 37 -2.32 -7.32 6.48
CA ASP A 37 -1.75 -8.63 6.77
C ASP A 37 -1.91 -9.58 5.58
N ARG A 38 -3.09 -9.58 4.94
CA ARG A 38 -3.37 -10.34 3.72
C ARG A 38 -2.48 -9.94 2.54
N PHE A 39 -2.15 -8.66 2.42
CA PHE A 39 -1.19 -8.21 1.42
C PHE A 39 0.21 -8.75 1.70
N VAL A 40 0.69 -8.61 2.93
CA VAL A 40 2.01 -9.11 3.34
C VAL A 40 2.09 -10.62 3.13
N GLU A 41 1.05 -11.39 3.45
CA GLU A 41 0.98 -12.83 3.16
C GLU A 41 1.10 -13.14 1.67
N ARG A 42 0.40 -12.39 0.80
CA ARG A 42 0.45 -12.57 -0.65
C ARG A 42 1.83 -12.24 -1.21
N VAL A 43 2.45 -11.15 -0.76
CA VAL A 43 3.83 -10.78 -1.14
C VAL A 43 4.79 -11.89 -0.74
N ASN A 44 4.75 -12.33 0.53
CA ASN A 44 5.59 -13.43 1.00
C ASN A 44 5.38 -14.73 0.21
N SER A 45 4.15 -14.99 -0.24
CA SER A 45 3.85 -16.18 -1.04
C SER A 45 4.38 -16.05 -2.46
N HIS A 46 4.26 -14.87 -3.07
CA HIS A 46 4.82 -14.59 -4.40
C HIS A 46 6.34 -14.78 -4.43
N PHE A 47 7.07 -14.26 -3.44
CA PHE A 47 8.52 -14.41 -3.33
C PHE A 47 9.00 -15.82 -2.92
N LYS A 48 8.09 -16.71 -2.51
CA LYS A 48 8.43 -18.14 -2.35
C LYS A 48 8.45 -18.88 -3.69
N ASP A 49 7.62 -18.44 -4.62
CA ASP A 49 7.42 -19.08 -5.91
C ASP A 49 8.17 -18.38 -7.06
N LYS A 50 8.64 -17.14 -6.83
CA LYS A 50 9.33 -16.27 -7.81
C LYS A 50 10.46 -15.51 -7.13
N ASP A 51 11.48 -15.18 -7.91
CA ASP A 51 12.66 -14.46 -7.41
C ASP A 51 12.48 -12.93 -7.39
N ASP A 52 11.45 -12.40 -8.04
CA ASP A 52 11.20 -10.95 -8.16
C ASP A 52 9.71 -10.56 -8.14
N TYR A 53 9.44 -9.30 -7.80
CA TYR A 53 8.15 -8.64 -7.98
C TYR A 53 8.34 -7.36 -8.80
N THR A 54 7.63 -7.28 -9.93
CA THR A 54 7.71 -6.13 -10.84
C THR A 54 6.45 -5.28 -10.73
N TYR A 55 6.60 -4.01 -10.35
CA TYR A 55 5.54 -3.01 -10.34
C TYR A 55 5.69 -2.09 -11.55
N TYR A 56 4.67 -2.00 -12.41
CA TYR A 56 4.72 -1.18 -13.62
C TYR A 56 4.10 0.20 -13.40
N ILE A 57 4.83 1.24 -13.77
CA ILE A 57 4.39 2.64 -13.76
C ILE A 57 4.07 3.03 -15.21
N GLY A 58 2.79 3.30 -15.48
CA GLY A 58 2.33 3.65 -16.82
C GLY A 58 2.39 2.45 -17.78
N THR A 59 2.97 2.65 -18.97
CA THR A 59 3.01 1.62 -20.04
C THR A 59 4.40 1.06 -20.32
N ASN A 60 5.46 1.68 -19.80
CA ASN A 60 6.84 1.43 -20.24
C ASN A 60 7.87 1.33 -19.10
N GLU A 61 7.52 1.61 -17.85
CA GLU A 61 8.48 1.69 -16.75
C GLU A 61 8.14 0.69 -15.65
N GLU A 62 9.16 0.10 -15.04
CA GLU A 62 9.01 -0.93 -14.02
C GLU A 62 9.95 -0.68 -12.83
N ILE A 63 9.46 -0.98 -11.63
CA ILE A 63 10.27 -1.16 -10.41
C ILE A 63 10.36 -2.65 -10.18
N VAL A 64 11.59 -3.17 -10.11
CA VAL A 64 11.86 -4.57 -9.79
C VAL A 64 12.29 -4.65 -8.33
N TYR A 65 11.55 -5.42 -7.56
CA TYR A 65 11.86 -5.76 -6.18
C TYR A 65 12.40 -7.19 -6.13
N GLU A 66 13.63 -7.35 -5.66
CA GLU A 66 14.30 -8.66 -5.59
C GLU A 66 14.04 -9.38 -4.25
N SER A 67 13.38 -8.71 -3.29
CA SER A 67 12.99 -9.34 -2.04
C SER A 67 11.73 -8.73 -1.43
N VAL A 68 11.12 -9.48 -0.51
CA VAL A 68 10.00 -9.01 0.32
C VAL A 68 10.40 -7.77 1.12
N GLU A 69 11.61 -7.77 1.69
CA GLU A 69 12.10 -6.66 2.51
C GLU A 69 12.23 -5.38 1.70
N MET A 70 12.72 -5.47 0.46
CA MET A 70 12.84 -4.33 -0.44
C MET A 70 11.47 -3.76 -0.82
N LEU A 71 10.50 -4.62 -1.10
CA LEU A 71 9.14 -4.16 -1.39
C LEU A 71 8.48 -3.53 -0.16
N LEU A 72 8.62 -4.17 1.01
CA LEU A 72 7.99 -3.69 2.24
C LEU A 72 8.67 -2.47 2.84
N SER A 73 9.94 -2.20 2.54
CA SER A 73 10.64 -1.00 3.02
C SER A 73 10.10 0.30 2.45
N ASP A 74 9.48 0.24 1.27
CA ASP A 74 8.87 1.42 0.63
C ASP A 74 7.54 1.82 1.29
N PHE A 75 7.00 0.96 2.16
CA PHE A 75 5.76 1.22 2.88
C PHE A 75 6.01 1.63 4.33
N LYS A 76 5.40 2.75 4.73
CA LYS A 76 5.25 3.12 6.13
C LYS A 76 3.79 2.96 6.55
N VAL A 77 3.58 2.13 7.57
CA VAL A 77 2.26 1.73 8.06
C VAL A 77 2.03 2.33 9.44
N GLU A 78 0.96 3.11 9.59
CA GLU A 78 0.60 3.77 10.85
C GLU A 78 -0.85 3.45 11.23
N GLU A 79 -1.05 3.02 12.48
CA GLU A 79 -2.39 2.92 13.06
C GLU A 79 -2.94 4.34 13.28
N ILE A 80 -4.15 4.58 12.80
CA ILE A 80 -4.84 5.85 12.94
C ILE A 80 -6.18 5.63 13.64
N THR A 81 -6.76 6.71 14.14
CA THR A 81 -8.11 6.69 14.72
C THR A 81 -9.19 6.61 13.62
N ALA A 82 -10.39 6.20 14.00
CA ALA A 82 -11.53 6.18 13.08
C ALA A 82 -11.90 7.60 12.60
N GLU A 83 -11.71 8.60 13.45
CA GLU A 83 -11.90 10.01 13.16
C GLU A 83 -10.90 10.51 12.10
N GLU A 84 -9.62 10.19 12.27
CA GLU A 84 -8.57 10.51 11.30
C GLU A 84 -8.81 9.82 9.95
N ALA A 85 -9.16 8.52 9.97
CA ALA A 85 -9.49 7.78 8.76
C ALA A 85 -10.68 8.40 8.02
N THR A 86 -11.70 8.84 8.76
CA THR A 86 -12.87 9.53 8.21
C THR A 86 -12.49 10.88 7.60
N LEU A 87 -11.59 11.62 8.25
CA LEU A 87 -11.10 12.90 7.75
C LEU A 87 -10.34 12.74 6.44
N VAL A 88 -9.37 11.82 6.40
CA VAL A 88 -8.58 11.53 5.19
C VAL A 88 -9.50 11.07 4.06
N LEU A 89 -10.43 10.16 4.34
CA LEU A 89 -11.40 9.67 3.35
C LEU A 89 -12.25 10.80 2.76
N LYS A 90 -12.65 11.79 3.58
CA LYS A 90 -13.43 12.95 3.12
C LYS A 90 -12.62 13.93 2.29
N LEU A 91 -11.36 14.16 2.64
CA LEU A 91 -10.52 15.17 1.98
C LEU A 91 -9.86 14.65 0.70
N PHE A 92 -9.43 13.39 0.71
CA PHE A 92 -8.55 12.85 -0.33
C PHE A 92 -9.06 11.52 -0.92
N GLY A 93 -10.16 10.96 -0.40
CA GLY A 93 -10.65 9.66 -0.81
C GLY A 93 -9.85 8.51 -0.18
N LYS A 94 -9.91 7.32 -0.79
CA LYS A 94 -9.30 6.11 -0.24
C LYS A 94 -7.77 6.04 -0.44
N GLY A 95 -7.21 6.85 -1.32
CA GLY A 95 -5.78 6.85 -1.61
C GLY A 95 -5.45 7.68 -2.86
N PHE A 96 -4.16 7.91 -3.05
CA PHE A 96 -3.58 8.63 -4.19
C PHE A 96 -2.19 8.05 -4.51
N GLY A 97 -1.79 8.04 -5.78
CA GLY A 97 -0.47 7.59 -6.24
C GLY A 97 -0.29 6.07 -6.25
N PHE A 98 -0.73 5.39 -5.19
CA PHE A 98 -0.74 3.94 -5.06
C PHE A 98 -2.14 3.49 -4.67
N THR A 99 -2.82 2.79 -5.57
CA THR A 99 -4.00 2.02 -5.18
C THR A 99 -3.47 0.77 -4.50
N GLY A 100 -3.52 0.75 -3.17
CA GLY A 100 -3.19 -0.42 -2.37
C GLY A 100 -3.73 -1.71 -3.00
N PRO A 101 -3.10 -2.86 -2.74
CA PRO A 101 -3.45 -4.14 -3.39
C PRO A 101 -4.97 -4.32 -3.38
N ASP A 102 -5.56 -4.31 -4.58
CA ASP A 102 -6.98 -4.61 -4.73
C ASP A 102 -7.17 -6.03 -4.20
N VAL A 103 -7.72 -6.11 -2.99
CA VAL A 103 -8.33 -7.32 -2.47
C VAL A 103 -9.69 -7.39 -3.13
N GLU A 104 -9.71 -7.89 -4.37
CA GLU A 104 -10.90 -8.58 -4.89
C GLU A 104 -11.21 -9.79 -4.00
#